data_AF-A0A396IMF5-F1
#
_entry.id   AF-A0A396IMF5-F1
#
_cell.length_a   1.000
_cell.length_b   1.000
_cell.length_c   1.000
_cell.angle_alpha   90.00
_cell.angle_beta   90.00
_cell.angle_gamma   90.00
#
_symmetry.space_group_name_H-M   'P 1'
#
loop_
_entity.id
_entity.type
_entity.pdbx_description
1 polymer ?
#
loop_
_entity_poly.entity_id
_entity_poly.type
_entity_poly.pdbx_seq_one_letter_code
_entity_poly.pdbx_strand_id
1 'polypeptide(L)'
;MCRVPGEYYYKEDDDDHKRTWLDNGNSCECLTSTLKVVEMNNFTGFVNEILMLHFLICNGTVLRRVNINVQNEETEVVEKCRKVEELMMTKPRASNDLEILFSY
;
A
#
# COMPACT_ATOMS: atom_id res chain seq x y z
N MET A 1 -0.97 -4.19 16.20
CA MET A 1 -1.50 -4.28 14.82
C MET A 1 -1.89 -2.89 14.37
N CYS A 2 -1.42 -2.45 13.21
CA CYS A 2 -1.88 -1.22 12.58
C CYS A 2 -3.39 -1.33 12.36
N ARG A 3 -4.19 -0.55 13.10
CA ARG A 3 -5.63 -0.47 12.82
C ARG A 3 -5.79 0.25 11.49
N VAL A 4 -6.37 -0.43 10.51
CA VAL A 4 -6.95 0.24 9.36
C VAL A 4 -8.07 1.13 9.93
N PRO A 5 -8.07 2.45 9.68
CA PRO A 5 -9.19 3.29 10.12
C PRO A 5 -10.48 2.73 9.52
N GLY A 6 -11.45 2.40 10.36
CA GLY A 6 -12.77 1.88 9.95
C GLY A 6 -13.64 2.90 9.23
N GLU A 7 -13.08 4.02 8.78
CA GLU A 7 -13.81 5.13 8.16
C GLU A 7 -13.90 5.03 6.63
N TYR A 8 -13.31 4.00 6.01
CA TYR A 8 -13.39 3.79 4.55
C TYR A 8 -14.38 2.71 4.13
N TYR A 9 -15.52 2.61 4.82
CA TYR A 9 -16.74 2.07 4.19
C TYR A 9 -17.30 3.12 3.23
N TYR A 10 -16.71 3.22 2.04
CA TYR A 10 -17.41 3.84 0.92
C TYR A 10 -18.51 2.88 0.49
N LYS A 11 -19.76 3.35 0.58
CA LYS A 11 -20.95 2.64 0.11
C LYS A 11 -20.78 2.31 -1.36
N GLU A 12 -20.54 1.05 -1.68
CA GLU A 12 -20.94 0.48 -2.96
C GLU A 12 -21.55 -0.87 -2.66
N ASP A 13 -22.79 -1.00 -3.14
CA ASP A 13 -23.63 -2.19 -3.09
C ASP A 13 -22.87 -3.45 -3.49
N ASP A 14 -23.25 -4.57 -2.85
CA ASP A 14 -23.00 -5.98 -3.19
C ASP A 14 -21.97 -6.28 -4.28
N ASP A 15 -20.79 -6.82 -3.90
CA ASP A 15 -20.34 -8.15 -4.33
C ASP A 15 -19.02 -8.57 -3.63
N ASP A 16 -18.87 -9.86 -3.40
CA ASP A 16 -18.26 -10.56 -2.27
C ASP A 16 -16.71 -10.69 -2.31
N HIS A 17 -15.96 -9.72 -2.87
CA HIS A 17 -14.51 -9.89 -3.15
C HIS A 17 -13.55 -8.80 -2.63
N LYS A 18 -14.01 -7.79 -1.88
CA LYS A 18 -13.19 -6.61 -1.50
C LYS A 18 -12.26 -6.78 -0.25
N ARG A 19 -12.01 -8.01 0.26
CA ARG A 19 -11.18 -8.23 1.49
C ARG A 19 -9.93 -9.11 1.32
N THR A 20 -9.52 -9.42 0.11
CA THR A 20 -8.46 -10.43 -0.17
C THR A 20 -7.10 -10.17 0.52
N TRP A 21 -6.71 -8.91 0.74
CA TRP A 21 -5.47 -8.58 1.45
C TRP A 21 -5.63 -8.39 2.96
N LEU A 22 -6.84 -8.06 3.44
CA LEU A 22 -7.09 -7.76 4.84
C LEU A 22 -7.27 -9.04 5.67
N ASP A 23 -7.86 -10.09 5.08
CA ASP A 23 -8.12 -11.35 5.78
C ASP A 23 -6.90 -12.29 5.81
N ASN A 24 -5.87 -12.01 5.00
CA ASN A 24 -4.65 -12.83 4.87
C ASN A 24 -3.43 -12.29 5.63
N GLY A 25 -3.63 -11.39 6.60
CA GLY A 25 -2.54 -10.74 7.37
C GLY A 25 -1.54 -11.71 8.04
N ASN A 26 -1.92 -12.97 8.24
CA ASN A 26 -1.07 -13.99 8.86
C ASN A 26 -0.46 -15.00 7.87
N SER A 27 -0.76 -14.94 6.56
CA SER A 27 -0.47 -16.07 5.65
C SER A 27 0.76 -15.88 4.74
N CYS A 28 1.31 -14.66 4.63
CA CYS A 28 2.44 -14.40 3.75
C CYS A 28 3.76 -14.39 4.52
N GLU A 29 4.32 -15.57 4.77
CA GLU A 29 5.62 -15.76 5.46
C GLU A 29 6.74 -14.90 4.84
N CYS A 30 6.70 -14.64 3.53
CA CYS A 30 7.68 -13.79 2.88
C CYS A 30 7.70 -12.37 3.47
N LEU A 31 6.56 -11.80 3.88
CA LEU A 31 6.50 -10.45 4.46
C LEU A 31 7.21 -10.35 5.80
N THR A 32 7.27 -11.47 6.53
CA THR A 32 7.90 -11.53 7.85
C THR A 32 9.33 -12.05 7.82
N SER A 33 9.75 -12.68 6.72
CA SER A 33 11.00 -13.46 6.69
C SER A 33 11.95 -13.10 5.54
N THR A 34 11.46 -12.76 4.35
CA THR A 34 12.31 -12.68 3.13
C THR A 34 12.10 -11.47 2.24
N LEU A 35 10.91 -10.87 2.21
CA LEU A 35 10.55 -9.79 1.29
C LEU A 35 11.11 -8.44 1.76
N LYS A 36 12.29 -8.09 1.25
CA LYS A 36 13.01 -6.87 1.62
C LYS A 36 12.73 -5.68 0.71
N VAL A 37 12.39 -5.92 -0.55
CA VAL A 37 12.22 -4.87 -1.57
C VAL A 37 10.98 -5.19 -2.40
N VAL A 38 10.16 -4.18 -2.66
CA VAL A 38 9.03 -4.24 -3.58
C VAL A 38 9.13 -3.11 -4.60
N GLU A 39 8.87 -3.44 -5.86
CA GLU A 39 8.78 -2.47 -6.96
C GLU A 39 7.36 -2.48 -7.51
N MET A 40 6.71 -1.32 -7.50
CA MET A 40 5.36 -1.10 -8.01
C MET A 40 5.46 -0.23 -9.25
N ASN A 41 5.29 -0.85 -10.42
CA ASN A 41 5.38 -0.16 -11.71
C ASN A 41 4.01 0.28 -12.21
N ASN A 42 3.96 1.40 -12.92
CA ASN A 42 2.75 2.00 -13.48
C ASN A 42 1.67 2.25 -12.42
N PHE A 43 2.08 2.77 -11.26
CA PHE A 43 1.16 3.03 -10.15
C PHE A 43 0.23 4.20 -10.48
N THR A 44 -1.07 3.99 -10.31
CA THR A 44 -2.12 4.97 -10.67
C THR A 44 -2.88 5.50 -9.45
N GLY A 45 -2.57 4.98 -8.27
CA GLY A 45 -3.25 5.30 -7.02
C GLY A 45 -4.68 4.76 -6.96
N PHE A 46 -5.03 3.71 -7.72
CA PHE A 46 -6.34 3.07 -7.55
C PHE A 46 -6.46 2.39 -6.19
N VAL A 47 -7.69 2.24 -5.73
CA VAL A 47 -8.02 1.75 -4.38
C VAL A 47 -7.30 0.44 -4.05
N ASN A 48 -7.28 -0.51 -4.97
CA ASN A 48 -6.61 -1.80 -4.76
C ASN A 48 -5.09 -1.67 -4.59
N GLU A 49 -4.45 -0.77 -5.34
CA GLU A 49 -3.01 -0.53 -5.22
C GLU A 49 -2.68 0.16 -3.89
N ILE A 50 -3.52 1.11 -3.46
CA ILE A 50 -3.41 1.76 -2.16
C ILE A 50 -3.55 0.74 -1.02
N LEU A 51 -4.54 -0.16 -1.13
CA LEU A 51 -4.76 -1.22 -0.14
C LEU A 51 -3.58 -2.19 -0.07
N MET A 52 -3.03 -2.58 -1.22
CA MET A 52 -1.83 -3.42 -1.28
C MET A 52 -0.63 -2.72 -0.65
N LEU A 53 -0.39 -1.44 -0.98
CA LEU A 53 0.69 -0.65 -0.41
C LEU A 53 0.57 -0.52 1.11
N HIS A 54 -0.63 -0.21 1.60
CA HIS A 54 -0.92 -0.15 3.03
C HIS A 54 -0.66 -1.50 3.72
N PHE A 55 -1.09 -2.60 3.08
CA PHE A 55 -0.86 -3.96 3.58
C PHE A 55 0.64 -4.29 3.69
N LEU A 56 1.44 -3.94 2.69
CA LEU A 56 2.90 -4.14 2.70
C LEU A 56 3.57 -3.33 3.82
N ILE A 57 3.22 -2.05 3.97
CA ILE A 57 3.78 -1.17 5.00
C ILE A 57 3.44 -1.68 6.41
N CYS A 58 2.22 -2.19 6.59
CA CYS A 58 1.71 -2.61 7.90
C CYS A 58 2.10 -4.03 8.31
N ASN A 59 2.49 -4.91 7.38
CA ASN A 59 2.80 -6.32 7.68
C ASN A 59 4.22 -6.74 7.27
N GLY A 60 4.91 -5.97 6.43
CA GLY A 60 6.28 -6.25 5.98
C GLY A 60 7.33 -5.95 7.05
N THR A 61 7.48 -6.83 8.05
CA THR A 61 8.41 -6.60 9.17
C THR A 61 9.88 -6.63 8.75
N VAL A 62 10.22 -7.31 7.64
CA VAL A 62 11.57 -7.31 7.05
C VAL A 62 11.70 -6.41 5.83
N LEU A 63 10.63 -5.69 5.49
CA LEU A 63 10.59 -4.81 4.33
C LEU A 63 11.46 -3.58 4.57
N ARG A 64 12.39 -3.33 3.66
CA ARG A 64 13.35 -2.22 3.73
C ARG A 64 13.06 -1.15 2.70
N ARG A 65 12.49 -1.51 1.55
CA ARG A 65 12.24 -0.54 0.48
C ARG A 65 11.00 -0.87 -0.33
N VAL A 66 10.21 0.16 -0.62
CA VAL A 66 9.13 0.13 -1.61
C VAL A 66 9.39 1.25 -2.62
N ASN A 67 9.65 0.87 -3.86
CA ASN A 67 9.82 1.78 -4.98
C ASN A 67 8.50 1.84 -5.76
N ILE A 68 7.94 3.02 -5.91
CA ILE A 68 6.66 3.25 -6.57
C ILE A 68 6.93 4.13 -7.78
N ASN A 69 6.79 3.56 -8.98
CA ASN A 69 6.92 4.28 -10.24
C ASN A 69 5.53 4.67 -10.71
N VAL A 70 5.20 5.96 -10.60
CA VAL A 70 3.89 6.52 -10.91
C VAL A 70 3.71 6.57 -12.43
N GLN A 71 2.51 6.20 -12.90
CA GLN A 71 2.14 6.44 -14.29
C GLN A 71 1.92 7.94 -14.49
N ASN A 72 2.88 8.61 -15.13
CA ASN A 72 2.97 10.07 -15.20
C ASN A 72 2.43 10.67 -16.52
N GLU A 73 1.81 9.84 -17.36
CA GLU A 73 1.22 10.26 -18.63
C GLU A 73 0.03 11.22 -18.42
N GLU A 74 -0.63 11.14 -17.26
CA GLU A 74 -1.81 11.91 -16.90
C GLU A 74 -1.57 12.75 -15.65
N THR A 75 -1.80 14.07 -15.73
CA THR A 75 -1.62 15.00 -14.60
C THR A 75 -2.51 14.65 -13.41
N GLU A 76 -3.73 14.18 -13.66
CA GLU A 76 -4.67 13.75 -12.62
C GLU A 76 -4.09 12.59 -11.78
N VAL A 77 -3.42 11.63 -12.44
CA VAL A 77 -2.78 10.49 -11.77
C VAL A 77 -1.65 10.96 -10.86
N VAL A 78 -0.84 11.93 -11.30
CA VAL A 78 0.26 12.49 -10.51
C VAL A 78 -0.26 13.19 -9.24
N GLU A 79 -1.27 14.05 -9.37
CA GLU A 79 -1.87 14.75 -8.22
C GLU A 79 -2.50 13.78 -7.21
N LYS A 80 -3.17 12.75 -7.72
CA LYS A 80 -3.74 11.67 -6.91
C LYS A 80 -2.64 10.90 -6.17
N CYS A 81 -1.56 10.55 -6.84
CA CYS A 81 -0.44 9.82 -6.23
C CYS A 81 0.28 10.64 -5.15
N ARG A 82 0.38 11.97 -5.30
CA ARG A 82 0.92 12.85 -4.23
C ARG A 82 0.09 12.78 -2.95
N LYS A 83 -1.24 12.77 -3.06
CA LYS A 83 -2.13 12.60 -1.89
C LYS A 83 -1.95 11.22 -1.25
N VAL A 84 -1.73 10.18 -2.07
CA VAL A 84 -1.43 8.83 -1.58
C VAL A 84 -0.09 8.79 -0.86
N GLU A 85 0.94 9.43 -1.39
CA GLU A 85 2.26 9.54 -0.76
C GLU A 85 2.14 10.17 0.63
N GLU A 86 1.51 11.35 0.74
CA GLU A 86 1.24 12.01 2.02
C GLU A 86 0.50 11.08 2.99
N LEU A 87 -0.54 10.41 2.51
CA LEU A 87 -1.30 9.45 3.33
C LEU A 87 -0.42 8.31 3.83
N MET A 88 0.42 7.72 2.98
CA MET A 88 1.30 6.60 3.36
C MET A 88 2.35 7.02 4.38
N MET A 89 2.86 8.26 4.32
CA MET A 89 3.83 8.76 5.30
C MET A 89 3.23 8.86 6.72
N THR A 90 1.91 8.99 6.86
CA THR A 90 1.22 8.99 8.17
C THR A 90 1.01 7.60 8.76
N LYS A 91 1.24 6.53 7.99
CA LYS A 91 0.90 5.18 8.42
C LYS A 91 1.99 4.58 9.31
N PRO A 92 1.59 3.85 10.36
CA PRO A 92 2.54 3.07 11.16
C PRO A 92 3.20 2.00 10.29
N ARG A 93 4.52 1.87 10.42
CA ARG A 93 5.34 0.92 9.66
C ARG A 93 5.62 -0.32 10.52
N ALA A 94 5.54 -1.50 9.92
CA ALA A 94 5.95 -2.75 10.57
C ALA A 94 7.46 -2.85 10.75
N SER A 95 8.20 -2.30 9.77
CA SER A 95 9.66 -2.21 9.76
C SER A 95 10.07 -0.76 9.99
N ASN A 96 10.99 -0.53 10.94
CA ASN A 96 11.58 0.79 11.18
C ASN A 96 12.55 1.22 10.07
N ASP A 97 13.10 0.25 9.33
CA ASP A 97 14.06 0.47 8.26
C ASP A 97 13.39 0.66 6.89
N LEU A 98 12.06 0.73 6.86
CA LEU A 98 11.29 0.85 5.63
C LEU A 98 11.43 2.25 5.02
N GLU A 99 11.98 2.31 3.80
CA GLU A 99 11.95 3.47 2.91
C GLU A 99 10.83 3.32 1.87
N ILE A 100 10.09 4.40 1.61
CA ILE A 100 9.05 4.44 0.56
C ILE A 100 9.42 5.58 -0.39
N LEU A 101 9.58 5.26 -1.67
CA LEU A 101 10.05 6.21 -2.69
C LEU A 101 9.06 6.27 -3.84
N PHE A 102 8.47 7.45 -4.07
CA PHE A 102 7.66 7.73 -5.25
C PHE A 102 8.53 8.37 -6.33
N SER A 103 8.55 7.75 -7.51
CA SER A 103 9.16 8.27 -8.73
C SER A 103 8.04 8.73 -9.66
N TYR A 104 8.07 10.02 -10.03
CA TYR A 104 7.08 10.67 -10.89
C TYR A 104 7.68 10.98 -12.26
#